data_AF-A0A087N0Y1-F1
#
_entry.id   AF-A0A087N0Y1-F1
#
_cell.length_a   1.000
_cell.length_b   1.000
_cell.length_c   1.000
_cell.angle_alpha   90.00
_cell.angle_beta   90.00
_cell.angle_gamma   90.00
#
_symmetry.space_group_name_H-M   'P 1'
#
loop_
_entity.id
_entity.type
_entity.pdbx_description
1 polymer ?
#
loop_
_entity_poly.entity_id
_entity_poly.type
_entity_poly.pdbx_seq_one_letter_code
_entity_poly.pdbx_strand_id
1 'polypeptide(L)'
;MDIVLTQEQPKHYSNTEDVVRLAFEREAMSDHKEHQLVSRLRLSDAFIPALSLVALHQEEVVGQCLLTRVHVGEAEALALAPISVLPGYQNHGLGTRLIEAAIARARVLGYQAIIVLGHPTYYPRFGFVPAAQFSITAPFEVPQQAFMVLPLQTPLSMRGEVRYSKPFMMH
;
A
#
# COMPACT_ATOMS: atom_id res chain seq x y z
N MET A 1 -0.71 23.49 5.94
CA MET A 1 0.53 22.72 5.99
C MET A 1 0.95 22.40 4.57
N ASP A 2 2.08 22.94 4.13
CA ASP A 2 2.56 22.76 2.76
C ASP A 2 3.14 21.35 2.60
N ILE A 3 2.42 20.51 1.88
CA ILE A 3 2.80 19.12 1.62
C ILE A 3 2.86 18.87 0.13
N VAL A 4 4.02 18.39 -0.31
CA VAL A 4 4.27 17.96 -1.69
C VAL A 4 4.29 16.44 -1.74
N LEU A 5 3.47 15.84 -2.59
CA LEU A 5 3.54 14.40 -2.88
C LEU A 5 4.42 14.17 -4.10
N THR A 6 5.41 13.31 -3.98
CA THR A 6 6.33 13.00 -5.09
C THR A 6 6.68 11.52 -5.12
N GLN A 7 7.29 11.08 -6.22
CA GLN A 7 7.86 9.75 -6.30
C GLN A 7 9.02 9.61 -5.30
N GLU A 8 9.07 8.49 -4.58
CA GLU A 8 10.23 8.14 -3.77
C GLU A 8 11.49 8.06 -4.64
N GLN A 9 12.61 8.51 -4.09
CA GLN A 9 13.93 8.50 -4.70
C GLN A 9 14.90 7.84 -3.70
N PRO A 10 16.05 7.30 -4.15
CA PRO A 10 17.02 6.67 -3.25
C PRO A 10 17.44 7.55 -2.06
N LYS A 11 17.52 8.87 -2.25
CA LYS A 11 17.81 9.83 -1.17
C LYS A 11 16.76 9.86 -0.04
N HIS A 12 15.55 9.37 -0.28
CA HIS A 12 14.47 9.31 0.70
C HIS A 12 14.45 7.99 1.49
N TYR A 13 15.19 6.96 1.08
CA TYR A 13 14.98 5.60 1.59
C TYR A 13 15.14 5.49 3.11
N SER A 14 16.20 6.09 3.66
CA SER A 14 16.42 6.13 5.12
C SER A 14 15.26 6.82 5.83
N ASN A 15 14.85 8.00 5.36
CA ASN A 15 13.76 8.76 5.96
C ASN A 15 12.42 8.00 5.89
N THR A 16 12.12 7.35 4.76
CA THR A 16 10.92 6.53 4.62
C THR A 16 10.93 5.35 5.59
N GLU A 17 12.06 4.67 5.76
CA GLU A 17 12.19 3.56 6.72
C GLU A 17 11.98 4.05 8.16
N ASP A 18 12.49 5.22 8.52
CA ASP A 18 12.23 5.85 9.81
C ASP A 18 10.76 6.22 10.00
N VAL A 19 10.12 6.79 8.99
CA VAL A 19 8.69 7.13 9.03
C VAL A 19 7.84 5.87 9.23
N VAL A 20 8.16 4.79 8.53
CA VAL A 20 7.47 3.51 8.69
C VAL A 20 7.67 2.97 10.11
N ARG A 21 8.90 2.93 10.60
CA ARG A 21 9.21 2.49 11.96
C ARG A 21 8.44 3.30 13.01
N LEU A 22 8.46 4.63 12.92
CA LEU A 22 7.79 5.53 13.87
C LEU A 22 6.25 5.46 13.77
N ALA A 23 5.70 5.28 12.57
CA ALA A 23 4.25 5.16 12.39
C ALA A 23 3.68 3.86 12.99
N PHE A 24 4.46 2.78 12.95
CA PHE A 24 4.06 1.45 13.44
C PHE A 24 4.55 1.15 14.87
N GLU A 25 5.33 2.02 15.51
CA GLU A 25 5.91 1.82 16.85
C GLU A 25 4.86 1.49 17.93
N ARG A 26 3.64 2.02 17.80
CA ARG A 26 2.54 1.82 18.76
C ARG A 26 1.38 0.99 18.19
N GLU A 27 1.56 0.40 17.02
CA GLU A 27 0.50 -0.38 16.38
C GLU A 27 0.46 -1.78 16.99
N ALA A 28 -0.63 -2.11 17.69
CA ALA A 28 -0.75 -3.37 18.42
C ALA A 28 -0.80 -4.60 17.51
N MET A 29 -1.21 -4.41 16.25
CA MET A 29 -1.33 -5.46 15.24
C MET A 29 -0.08 -5.59 14.35
N SER A 30 1.00 -4.88 14.68
CA SER A 30 2.26 -4.84 13.93
C SER A 30 3.29 -5.82 14.51
N ASP A 31 4.15 -6.37 13.66
CA ASP A 31 5.38 -7.09 14.10
C ASP A 31 6.60 -6.16 14.20
N HIS A 32 6.39 -4.86 13.98
CA HIS A 32 7.36 -3.76 13.93
C HIS A 32 8.47 -3.92 12.88
N LYS A 33 8.30 -4.81 11.90
CA LYS A 33 9.27 -5.06 10.82
C LYS A 33 8.88 -4.42 9.50
N GLU A 34 7.88 -3.54 9.46
CA GLU A 34 7.38 -2.92 8.23
C GLU A 34 8.46 -2.12 7.50
N HIS A 35 9.38 -1.48 8.24
CA HIS A 35 10.52 -0.78 7.64
C HIS A 35 11.47 -1.74 6.90
N GLN A 36 11.70 -2.94 7.45
CA GLN A 36 12.47 -4.01 6.81
C GLN A 36 11.71 -4.59 5.60
N LEU A 37 10.38 -4.70 5.68
CA LEU A 37 9.54 -5.07 4.55
C LEU A 37 9.71 -4.08 3.40
N VAL A 38 9.63 -2.76 3.66
CA VAL A 38 9.83 -1.74 2.62
C VAL A 38 11.20 -1.88 1.97
N SER A 39 12.27 -2.02 2.75
CA SER A 39 13.63 -2.20 2.22
C SER A 39 13.73 -3.45 1.33
N ARG A 40 13.19 -4.60 1.78
CA ARG A 40 13.14 -5.84 0.99
C ARG A 40 12.29 -5.72 -0.27
N LEU A 41 11.16 -5.01 -0.21
CA LEU A 41 10.29 -4.78 -1.35
C LEU A 41 11.00 -3.98 -2.43
N ARG A 42 11.74 -2.92 -2.08
CA ARG A 42 12.52 -2.10 -3.03
C ARG A 42 13.56 -2.90 -3.82
N LEU A 43 14.06 -4.00 -3.24
CA LEU A 43 15.03 -4.91 -3.85
C LEU A 43 14.40 -6.06 -4.65
N SER A 44 13.07 -6.15 -4.71
CA SER A 44 12.35 -7.23 -5.38
C SER A 44 11.83 -6.83 -6.76
N ASP A 45 11.57 -7.80 -7.62
CA ASP A 45 10.97 -7.60 -8.95
C ASP A 45 9.52 -7.06 -8.88
N ALA A 46 8.91 -7.07 -7.68
CA ALA A 46 7.60 -6.49 -7.45
C ALA A 46 7.63 -4.97 -7.23
N PHE A 47 8.82 -4.37 -7.05
CA PHE A 47 8.94 -2.93 -6.86
C PHE A 47 8.64 -2.17 -8.16
N ILE A 48 7.80 -1.15 -8.04
CA ILE A 48 7.45 -0.27 -9.15
C ILE A 48 7.79 1.16 -8.70
N PRO A 49 8.95 1.73 -9.09
CA PRO A 49 9.40 3.04 -8.59
C PRO A 49 8.35 4.15 -8.76
N ALA A 50 7.60 4.13 -9.86
CA ALA A 50 6.54 5.12 -10.14
C ALA A 50 5.39 5.11 -9.10
N LEU A 51 5.23 4.01 -8.36
CA LEU A 51 4.19 3.79 -7.36
C LEU A 51 4.71 3.72 -5.92
N SER A 52 5.96 4.10 -5.68
CA SER A 52 6.45 4.44 -4.35
C SER A 52 6.36 5.95 -4.16
N LEU A 53 5.57 6.40 -3.19
CA LEU A 53 5.28 7.81 -2.95
C LEU A 53 5.78 8.26 -1.59
N VAL A 54 6.26 9.49 -1.53
CA VAL A 54 6.56 10.20 -0.28
C VAL A 54 5.79 11.50 -0.20
N ALA A 55 5.42 11.89 1.01
CA ALA A 55 4.91 13.20 1.37
C ALA A 55 6.03 14.02 2.01
N LEU A 56 6.33 15.18 1.43
CA LEU A 56 7.37 16.08 1.91
C LEU A 56 6.76 17.31 2.59
N HIS A 57 7.23 17.62 3.80
CA HIS A 57 7.05 18.91 4.45
C HIS A 57 8.42 19.56 4.64
N GLN A 58 8.67 20.73 4.04
CA GLN A 58 9.99 21.39 4.13
C GLN A 58 11.18 20.45 3.81
N GLU A 59 11.04 19.65 2.75
CA GLU A 59 12.00 18.60 2.33
C GLU A 59 12.09 17.35 3.22
N GLU A 60 11.45 17.34 4.39
CA GLU A 60 11.39 16.16 5.26
C GLU A 60 10.29 15.19 4.82
N VAL A 61 10.60 13.90 4.78
CA VAL A 61 9.60 12.85 4.56
C VAL A 61 8.75 12.71 5.82
N VAL A 62 7.46 13.00 5.70
CA VAL A 62 6.49 12.92 6.81
C VAL A 62 5.43 11.84 6.61
N GLY A 63 5.43 11.22 5.44
CA GLY A 63 4.56 10.10 5.10
C GLY A 63 5.00 9.40 3.84
N GLN A 64 4.53 8.16 3.65
CA GLN A 64 4.82 7.33 2.49
C GLN A 64 3.63 6.45 2.13
N CYS A 65 3.55 6.06 0.87
CA CYS A 65 2.63 5.05 0.39
C CYS A 65 3.31 4.20 -0.68
N LEU A 66 3.24 2.88 -0.52
CA LEU A 66 3.86 1.92 -1.43
C LEU A 66 2.80 1.01 -2.07
N LEU A 67 2.82 0.94 -3.40
CA LEU A 67 2.16 -0.14 -4.16
C LEU A 67 3.23 -1.04 -4.78
N THR A 68 3.06 -2.35 -4.64
CA THR A 68 3.92 -3.36 -5.26
C THR A 68 3.11 -4.37 -6.06
N ARG A 69 3.74 -4.98 -7.07
CA ARG A 69 3.08 -5.97 -7.93
C ARG A 69 2.71 -7.23 -7.13
N VAL A 70 1.48 -7.71 -7.32
CA VAL A 70 1.00 -9.02 -6.89
C VAL A 70 0.26 -9.69 -8.04
N HIS A 71 -0.07 -10.97 -7.91
CA HIS A 71 -0.89 -11.68 -8.90
C HIS A 71 -2.18 -12.17 -8.26
N VAL A 72 -3.27 -12.15 -9.03
CA VAL A 72 -4.57 -12.75 -8.68
C VAL A 72 -4.86 -13.80 -9.73
N GLY A 73 -4.65 -15.08 -9.39
CA GLY A 73 -4.50 -16.11 -10.42
C GLY A 73 -3.35 -15.75 -11.37
N GLU A 74 -3.65 -15.62 -12.67
CA GLU A 74 -2.70 -15.25 -13.72
C GLU A 74 -2.65 -13.75 -14.05
N ALA A 75 -3.53 -12.93 -13.44
CA ALA A 75 -3.60 -11.49 -13.72
C ALA A 75 -2.75 -10.67 -12.75
N GLU A 76 -2.08 -9.64 -13.24
CA GLU A 76 -1.36 -8.68 -12.39
C GLU A 76 -2.33 -7.72 -11.67
N ALA A 77 -2.05 -7.49 -10.39
CA ALA A 77 -2.68 -6.48 -9.55
C ALA A 77 -1.60 -5.78 -8.71
N LEU A 78 -2.02 -4.87 -7.83
CA LEU A 78 -1.15 -4.20 -6.88
C LEU A 78 -1.54 -4.53 -5.44
N ALA A 79 -0.58 -4.59 -4.53
CA ALA A 79 -0.82 -4.58 -3.10
C ALA A 79 -0.44 -3.21 -2.52
N LEU A 80 -1.33 -2.65 -1.70
CA LEU A 80 -1.11 -1.41 -0.96
C LEU A 80 -0.58 -1.73 0.43
N ALA A 81 0.75 -1.67 0.58
CA ALA A 81 1.40 -1.90 1.87
C ALA A 81 2.90 -1.49 1.85
N PRO A 82 3.39 -0.82 2.92
CA PRO A 82 2.63 -0.11 3.94
C PRO A 82 2.19 1.28 3.46
N ILE A 83 1.26 1.88 4.19
CA ILE A 83 1.04 3.33 4.20
C ILE A 83 1.43 3.82 5.60
N SER A 84 2.24 4.87 5.67
CA SER A 84 2.75 5.38 6.95
C SER A 84 2.74 6.89 6.95
N VAL A 85 2.34 7.47 8.07
CA VAL A 85 2.39 8.92 8.31
C VAL A 85 2.94 9.12 9.71
N LEU A 86 3.90 10.03 9.88
CA LEU A 86 4.47 10.36 11.18
C LEU A 86 3.35 10.75 12.16
N PRO A 87 3.42 10.34 13.45
CA PRO A 87 2.35 10.60 14.42
C PRO A 87 1.88 12.06 14.49
N GLY A 88 2.82 13.03 14.44
CA GLY A 88 2.50 14.46 14.45
C GLY A 88 1.75 14.98 13.20
N TYR A 89 1.74 14.19 12.11
CA TYR A 89 1.13 14.51 10.83
C TYR A 89 -0.14 13.67 10.54
N GLN A 90 -0.49 12.74 11.43
CA GLN A 90 -1.71 11.92 11.33
C GLN A 90 -2.97 12.76 11.60
N ASN A 91 -4.15 12.26 11.21
CA ASN A 91 -5.45 12.94 11.37
C ASN A 91 -5.60 14.29 10.66
N HIS A 92 -4.69 14.64 9.75
CA HIS A 92 -4.74 15.84 8.90
C HIS A 92 -5.07 15.52 7.43
N GLY A 93 -5.61 14.33 7.14
CA GLY A 93 -5.94 13.89 5.78
C GLY A 93 -4.75 13.47 4.91
N LEU A 94 -3.52 13.44 5.46
CA LEU A 94 -2.33 13.11 4.68
C LEU A 94 -2.33 11.67 4.14
N GLY A 95 -2.73 10.69 4.96
CA GLY A 95 -2.88 9.30 4.51
C GLY A 95 -3.88 9.17 3.35
N THR A 96 -4.99 9.91 3.42
CA THR A 96 -5.99 9.97 2.34
C THR A 96 -5.38 10.50 1.05
N ARG A 97 -4.66 11.63 1.10
CA ARG A 97 -4.00 12.22 -0.07
C ARG A 97 -2.96 11.28 -0.71
N LEU A 98 -2.20 10.57 0.12
CA LEU A 98 -1.22 9.58 -0.34
C LEU A 98 -1.90 8.41 -1.08
N ILE A 99 -2.96 7.85 -0.51
CA ILE A 99 -3.73 6.74 -1.11
C ILE A 99 -4.37 7.18 -2.43
N GLU A 100 -5.02 8.34 -2.47
CA GLU A 100 -5.64 8.89 -3.68
C GLU A 100 -4.61 9.11 -4.80
N ALA A 101 -3.44 9.66 -4.46
CA ALA A 101 -2.34 9.85 -5.41
C ALA A 101 -1.82 8.50 -5.95
N ALA A 102 -1.68 7.49 -5.08
CA ALA A 102 -1.25 6.16 -5.47
C ALA A 102 -2.28 5.48 -6.40
N ILE A 103 -3.57 5.57 -6.09
CA ILE A 103 -4.67 5.08 -6.92
C ILE A 103 -4.66 5.76 -8.30
N ALA A 104 -4.51 7.09 -8.34
CA ALA A 104 -4.49 7.84 -9.59
C ALA A 104 -3.31 7.40 -10.48
N ARG A 105 -2.12 7.22 -9.91
CA ARG A 105 -0.96 6.71 -10.67
C ARG A 105 -1.15 5.28 -11.15
N ALA A 106 -1.72 4.41 -10.31
CA ALA A 106 -2.02 3.03 -10.70
C ALA A 106 -2.99 2.97 -11.90
N ARG A 107 -4.00 3.84 -11.92
CA ARG A 107 -4.92 3.99 -13.06
C ARG A 107 -4.20 4.42 -14.34
N VAL A 108 -3.33 5.44 -14.25
CA VAL A 108 -2.55 5.93 -15.39
C VAL A 108 -1.62 4.85 -15.97
N LEU A 109 -1.04 4.01 -15.10
CA LEU A 109 -0.19 2.88 -15.52
C LEU A 109 -0.99 1.67 -16.03
N GLY A 110 -2.33 1.73 -16.05
CA GLY A 110 -3.18 0.70 -16.63
C GLY A 110 -3.46 -0.51 -15.74
N TYR A 111 -3.14 -0.46 -14.44
CA TYR A 111 -3.48 -1.55 -13.52
C TYR A 111 -4.99 -1.70 -13.36
N GLN A 112 -5.43 -2.94 -13.12
CA GLN A 112 -6.86 -3.26 -13.03
C GLN A 112 -7.41 -3.26 -11.60
N ALA A 113 -6.56 -3.51 -10.60
CA ALA A 113 -7.00 -3.60 -9.21
C ALA A 113 -5.87 -3.32 -8.21
N ILE A 114 -6.26 -2.87 -7.01
CA ILE A 114 -5.41 -2.76 -5.84
C ILE A 114 -6.01 -3.60 -4.71
N ILE A 115 -5.21 -4.45 -4.09
CA ILE A 115 -5.53 -5.28 -2.95
C ILE A 115 -5.00 -4.63 -1.67
N VAL A 116 -5.77 -4.70 -0.60
CA VAL A 116 -5.35 -4.26 0.73
C VAL A 116 -5.85 -5.23 1.80
N LEU A 117 -5.00 -5.48 2.78
CA LEU A 117 -5.40 -6.06 4.06
C LEU A 117 -5.38 -4.93 5.09
N GLY A 118 -6.54 -4.55 5.62
CA GLY A 118 -6.61 -3.43 6.56
C GLY A 118 -7.99 -3.19 7.14
N HIS A 119 -8.15 -2.06 7.84
CA HIS A 119 -9.36 -1.79 8.61
C HIS A 119 -10.63 -1.72 7.73
N PRO A 120 -11.65 -2.54 8.00
CA PRO A 120 -12.87 -2.65 7.18
C PRO A 120 -13.71 -1.37 7.15
N THR A 121 -13.47 -0.43 8.06
CA THR A 121 -14.16 0.87 8.13
C THR A 121 -13.33 2.01 7.53
N TYR A 122 -12.02 1.80 7.30
CA TYR A 122 -11.13 2.85 6.80
C TYR A 122 -11.08 2.87 5.27
N TYR A 123 -10.86 1.72 4.64
CA TYR A 123 -10.61 1.64 3.20
C TYR A 123 -11.84 1.79 2.29
N PRO A 124 -13.09 1.45 2.70
CA PRO A 124 -14.26 1.65 1.85
C PRO A 124 -14.48 3.10 1.39
N ARG A 125 -13.96 4.09 2.11
CA ARG A 125 -14.02 5.50 1.70
C ARG A 125 -13.35 5.77 0.34
N PHE A 126 -12.40 4.94 -0.07
CA PHE A 126 -11.69 5.05 -1.36
C PHE A 126 -12.29 4.16 -2.45
N GLY A 127 -13.39 3.46 -2.16
CA GLY A 127 -14.04 2.50 -3.07
C GLY A 127 -13.55 1.06 -2.95
N PHE A 128 -12.73 0.73 -1.94
CA PHE A 128 -12.39 -0.66 -1.64
C PHE A 128 -13.64 -1.41 -1.16
N VAL A 129 -13.80 -2.64 -1.64
CA VAL A 129 -14.88 -3.55 -1.24
C VAL A 129 -14.28 -4.91 -0.84
N PRO A 130 -14.99 -5.74 -0.06
CA PRO A 130 -14.52 -7.09 0.25
C PRO A 130 -14.11 -7.87 -1.00
N ALA A 131 -12.89 -8.40 -1.02
CA ALA A 131 -12.32 -9.07 -2.20
C ALA A 131 -13.11 -10.32 -2.62
N ALA A 132 -13.78 -10.96 -1.66
CA ALA A 132 -14.67 -12.09 -1.88
C ALA A 132 -15.81 -11.79 -2.87
N GLN A 133 -16.21 -10.52 -3.06
CA GLN A 133 -17.22 -10.15 -4.08
C GLN A 133 -16.76 -10.47 -5.52
N PHE A 134 -15.45 -10.59 -5.74
CA PHE A 134 -14.85 -10.93 -7.03
C PHE A 134 -14.21 -12.34 -7.03
N SER A 135 -14.55 -13.17 -6.04
CA SER A 135 -13.91 -14.49 -5.84
C SER A 135 -12.38 -14.39 -5.72
N ILE A 136 -11.89 -13.33 -5.07
CA ILE A 136 -10.47 -13.12 -4.77
C ILE A 136 -10.24 -13.47 -3.30
N THR A 137 -9.24 -14.31 -3.02
CA THR A 137 -8.95 -14.83 -1.67
C THR A 137 -7.51 -14.51 -1.24
N ALA A 138 -7.31 -14.33 0.06
CA ALA A 138 -5.98 -14.20 0.63
C ALA A 138 -5.29 -15.58 0.70
N PRO A 139 -3.96 -15.66 0.59
CA PRO A 139 -3.21 -16.92 0.71
C PRO A 139 -2.97 -17.35 2.17
N PHE A 140 -3.58 -16.67 3.13
CA PHE A 140 -3.49 -16.92 4.57
C PHE A 140 -4.80 -16.52 5.24
N GLU A 141 -5.03 -17.01 6.46
CA GLU A 141 -6.27 -16.76 7.19
C GLU A 141 -6.36 -15.29 7.64
N VAL A 142 -7.41 -14.62 7.22
CA VAL A 142 -7.72 -13.22 7.56
C VAL A 142 -9.23 -13.02 7.70
N PRO A 143 -9.68 -12.03 8.50
CA PRO A 143 -11.07 -11.62 8.48
C PRO A 143 -11.49 -11.19 7.07
N GLN A 144 -12.55 -11.81 6.54
CA GLN A 144 -13.02 -11.57 5.16
C GLN A 144 -13.30 -10.08 4.88
N GLN A 145 -13.79 -9.34 5.89
CA GLN A 145 -14.06 -7.91 5.78
C GLN A 145 -12.80 -7.04 5.73
N ALA A 146 -11.66 -7.54 6.23
CA ALA A 146 -10.39 -6.82 6.24
C ALA A 146 -9.61 -6.99 4.93
N PHE A 147 -9.90 -8.04 4.16
CA PHE A 147 -9.28 -8.30 2.86
C PHE A 147 -10.12 -7.72 1.72
N MET A 148 -9.63 -6.65 1.12
CA MET A 148 -10.40 -5.81 0.21
C MET A 148 -9.69 -5.61 -1.13
N VAL A 149 -10.49 -5.34 -2.16
CA VAL A 149 -10.05 -4.97 -3.51
C VAL A 149 -10.68 -3.65 -3.90
N LEU A 150 -9.89 -2.79 -4.57
CA LEU A 150 -10.36 -1.63 -5.30
C LEU A 150 -10.25 -1.94 -6.80
N PRO A 151 -11.37 -2.17 -7.51
CA PRO A 151 -11.39 -2.23 -8.95
C PRO A 151 -11.02 -0.85 -9.55
N LEU A 152 -9.96 -0.82 -10.36
CA LEU A 152 -9.57 0.37 -11.12
C LEU A 152 -10.26 0.40 -12.50
N GLN A 153 -10.76 -0.73 -12.97
CA GLN A 153 -11.53 -0.85 -14.20
C GLN A 153 -12.76 -1.72 -13.96
N THR A 154 -13.84 -1.48 -14.71
CA THR A 154 -15.05 -2.30 -14.66
C THR A 154 -15.43 -2.75 -16.07
N PRO A 155 -15.80 -4.03 -16.27
CA PRO A 155 -15.81 -5.10 -15.28
C PRO A 155 -14.40 -5.56 -14.86
N LEU A 156 -14.26 -6.06 -13.63
CA LEU A 156 -13.02 -6.70 -13.15
C LEU A 156 -13.09 -8.20 -13.47
N SER A 157 -12.12 -8.71 -14.23
CA SER A 157 -12.11 -10.10 -14.73
C SER A 157 -11.23 -11.05 -13.92
N MET A 158 -10.41 -10.54 -13.00
CA MET A 158 -9.51 -11.36 -12.17
C MET A 158 -10.26 -12.05 -11.02
N ARG A 159 -9.78 -13.26 -10.69
CA ARG A 159 -10.32 -14.13 -9.64
C ARG A 159 -9.24 -15.12 -9.20
N GLY A 160 -9.42 -15.70 -8.02
CA GLY A 160 -8.50 -16.67 -7.43
C GLY A 160 -7.69 -16.11 -6.27
N GLU A 161 -6.73 -16.91 -5.81
CA GLU A 161 -5.88 -16.55 -4.69
C GLU A 161 -4.85 -15.47 -5.07
N VAL A 162 -4.62 -14.53 -4.15
CA VAL A 162 -3.58 -13.51 -4.29
C VAL A 162 -2.21 -14.11 -3.96
N ARG A 163 -1.26 -13.96 -4.89
CA ARG A 163 0.15 -14.31 -4.69
C ARG A 163 0.95 -13.04 -4.45
N TYR A 164 1.38 -12.85 -3.21
CA TYR A 164 2.27 -11.77 -2.81
C TYR A 164 3.72 -12.06 -3.21
N SER A 165 4.54 -11.01 -3.35
CA SER A 165 5.97 -11.16 -3.58
C SER A 165 6.69 -11.75 -2.36
N LYS A 166 7.83 -12.41 -2.59
CA LYS A 166 8.61 -13.10 -1.55
C LYS A 166 8.84 -12.26 -0.27
N PRO A 167 9.15 -10.94 -0.33
CA PRO A 167 9.32 -10.12 0.87
C PRO A 167 8.15 -10.15 1.87
N PHE A 168 6.90 -10.30 1.40
CA PHE A 168 5.74 -10.40 2.29
C PHE A 168 5.67 -11.71 3.06
N MET A 169 6.32 -12.77 2.56
CA MET A 169 6.26 -14.12 3.13
C MET A 169 7.47 -14.44 4.01
N MET A 170 8.37 -13.47 4.21
CA MET A 170 9.59 -13.63 4.99
C MET A 170 9.38 -13.09 6.41
N HIS A 171 9.29 -13.97 7.40
CA HIS A 171 9.20 -13.65 8.83
C HIS A 171 10.58 -13.60 9.52
#